data_AF-A0A9W3GNN7-F1
#
_entry.id   AF-A0A9W3GNN7-F1
#
_cell.length_a   1.000
_cell.length_b   1.000
_cell.length_c   1.000
_cell.angle_alpha   90.00
_cell.angle_beta   90.00
_cell.angle_gamma   90.00
#
_symmetry.space_group_name_H-M   'P 1'
#
loop_
_entity.id
_entity.type
_entity.pdbx_description
1 polymer ?
#
loop_
_entity_poly.entity_id
_entity_poly.type
_entity_poly.pdbx_seq_one_letter_code
_entity_poly.pdbx_strand_id
1 'polypeptide(L)'
;METLEGNQIHVIKPVLSKLNNLFEYAVSEENGCWLFHPSWHLCIYKRMFESGNKILTKEGVTHFLELYETRVLPFSPEFSEFIIRPLMDALSESSPYCR
;
A
#
# COMPACT_ATOMS: atom_id res chain seq x y z
N MET A 1 -13.16 22.16 15.61
CA MET A 1 -13.68 20.78 15.66
C MET A 1 -12.85 20.00 14.65
N GLU A 2 -11.80 19.33 15.10
CA GLU A 2 -11.02 18.45 14.22
C GLU A 2 -11.96 17.33 13.77
N THR A 3 -12.16 17.19 12.46
CA THR A 3 -13.03 16.17 11.90
C THR A 3 -12.44 14.79 12.22
N LEU A 4 -13.27 13.77 12.48
CA LEU A 4 -12.83 12.39 12.76
C LEU A 4 -11.81 11.86 11.73
N GLU A 5 -11.82 12.42 10.53
CA GLU A 5 -10.83 12.24 9.47
C GLU A 5 -9.38 12.58 9.88
N GLY A 6 -9.14 13.70 10.56
CA GLY A 6 -7.79 14.10 10.99
C GLY A 6 -7.16 13.12 11.99
N ASN A 7 -7.99 12.52 12.86
CA ASN A 7 -7.53 11.56 13.88
C ASN A 7 -7.05 10.23 13.27
N GLN A 8 -7.56 9.85 12.10
CA GLN A 8 -7.18 8.59 11.46
C GLN A 8 -5.74 8.63 10.94
N ILE A 9 -5.25 9.79 10.51
CA ILE A 9 -3.87 9.93 9.96
C ILE A 9 -2.82 9.59 11.02
N HIS A 10 -3.02 10.03 12.26
CA HIS A 10 -2.13 9.74 13.38
C HIS A 10 -2.05 8.24 13.73
N VAL A 11 -3.07 7.46 13.34
CA VAL A 11 -3.10 6.01 13.51
C VAL A 11 -2.50 5.31 12.28
N ILE A 12 -2.79 5.81 11.07
CA ILE A 12 -2.39 5.18 9.80
C ILE A 12 -0.87 5.32 9.56
N LYS A 13 -0.31 6.52 9.68
CA LYS A 13 1.11 6.75 9.33
C LYS A 13 2.11 5.88 10.11
N PRO A 14 1.97 5.69 11.44
CA PRO A 14 2.84 4.78 12.17
C PRO A 14 2.75 3.33 11.70
N VAL A 15 1.57 2.88 11.25
CA VAL A 15 1.38 1.52 10.73
C VAL A 15 2.07 1.35 9.38
N LEU A 16 1.94 2.33 8.47
CA LEU A 16 2.63 2.32 7.17
C LEU A 16 4.16 2.32 7.34
N SER A 17 4.68 3.06 8.32
CA SER A 17 6.12 3.02 8.64
C SER A 17 6.58 1.64 9.13
N LYS A 18 5.80 0.97 9.98
CA LYS A 18 6.11 -0.41 10.40
C LYS A 18 6.04 -1.39 9.23
N LEU A 19 5.13 -1.15 8.30
CA LEU A 19 4.97 -1.95 7.10
C LEU A 19 6.23 -1.91 6.21
N ASN A 20 6.85 -0.74 6.05
CA ASN A 20 8.16 -0.62 5.37
C ASN A 20 9.22 -1.49 6.03
N ASN A 21 9.37 -1.39 7.36
CA ASN A 21 10.38 -2.18 8.06
C ASN A 21 10.16 -3.69 7.85
N LEU A 22 8.91 -4.16 7.91
CA LEU A 22 8.57 -5.56 7.65
C LEU A 22 8.87 -5.97 6.20
N PHE A 23 8.60 -5.09 5.24
CA PHE A 23 8.94 -5.33 3.83
C PHE A 23 10.46 -5.47 3.66
N GLU A 24 11.25 -4.54 4.22
CA GLU A 24 12.72 -4.58 4.18
C GLU A 24 13.27 -5.87 4.79
N TYR A 25 12.75 -6.32 5.94
CA TYR A 25 13.13 -7.61 6.52
C TYR A 25 12.78 -8.81 5.62
N ALA A 26 11.66 -8.74 4.89
CA ALA A 26 11.23 -9.81 4.00
C ALA A 26 12.08 -9.89 2.72
N VAL A 27 12.56 -8.76 2.19
CA VAL A 27 13.34 -8.68 0.94
C VAL A 27 14.85 -8.55 1.14
N SER A 28 15.33 -8.39 2.38
CA SER A 28 16.76 -8.22 2.67
C SER A 28 17.60 -9.37 2.11
N GLU A 29 18.45 -9.04 1.14
CA GLU A 29 19.40 -9.96 0.50
C GLU A 29 20.51 -10.43 1.46
N GLU A 30 20.72 -9.71 2.57
CA GLU A 30 21.79 -9.97 3.54
C GLU A 30 21.67 -11.35 4.20
N ASN A 31 20.46 -11.92 4.24
CA ASN A 31 20.19 -13.24 4.80
C ASN A 31 20.12 -14.37 3.76
N GLY A 32 20.28 -14.08 2.46
CA GLY A 32 20.30 -15.06 1.36
C GLY A 32 19.01 -15.88 1.15
N CYS A 33 18.02 -15.72 2.02
CA CYS A 33 16.76 -16.45 2.05
C CYS A 33 15.65 -15.49 2.48
N TRP A 34 14.60 -15.37 1.67
CA TRP A 34 13.37 -14.69 2.09
C TRP A 34 12.75 -15.48 3.25
N LEU A 35 12.58 -14.86 4.42
CA LEU A 35 11.81 -15.45 5.51
C LEU A 35 10.38 -15.80 5.04
N PHE A 36 9.80 -14.91 4.23
CA PHE A 36 8.52 -15.08 3.53
C PHE A 36 8.55 -14.32 2.20
N HIS A 37 7.89 -14.85 1.16
CA HIS A 37 7.71 -14.16 -0.12
C HIS A 37 6.98 -12.82 0.08
N PRO A 38 7.44 -11.69 -0.50
CA PRO A 38 6.88 -10.35 -0.23
C PRO A 38 5.45 -10.10 -0.76
N SER A 39 4.82 -11.09 -1.39
CA SER A 39 3.45 -10.97 -1.91
C SER A 39 2.40 -10.68 -0.85
N TRP A 40 2.65 -11.01 0.43
CA TRP A 40 1.72 -10.69 1.53
C TRP A 40 1.46 -9.18 1.66
N HIS A 41 2.45 -8.37 1.29
CA HIS A 41 2.40 -6.91 1.36
C HIS A 41 1.30 -6.34 0.44
N LEU A 42 1.08 -6.99 -0.70
CA LEU A 42 0.03 -6.62 -1.65
C LEU A 42 -1.38 -6.88 -1.11
N CYS A 43 -1.56 -7.97 -0.36
CA CYS A 43 -2.84 -8.28 0.27
C CYS A 43 -3.25 -7.22 1.30
N ILE A 44 -2.28 -6.46 1.83
CA ILE A 44 -2.54 -5.33 2.72
C ILE A 44 -3.02 -4.14 1.91
N TYR A 45 -2.32 -3.77 0.82
CA TYR A 45 -2.76 -2.67 -0.03
C TYR A 45 -4.12 -2.92 -0.66
N LYS A 46 -4.40 -4.14 -1.15
CA LYS A 46 -5.71 -4.50 -1.65
C LYS A 46 -6.81 -4.21 -0.62
N ARG A 47 -6.60 -4.61 0.64
CA ARG A 47 -7.56 -4.31 1.72
C ARG A 47 -7.65 -2.82 2.04
N MET A 48 -6.56 -2.07 1.94
CA MET A 48 -6.59 -0.61 2.12
C MET A 48 -7.41 0.06 1.03
N PHE A 49 -7.22 -0.35 -0.23
CA PHE A 49 -7.95 0.16 -1.40
C PHE A 49 -9.44 -0.21 -1.35
N GLU A 50 -9.76 -1.45 -0.97
CA GLU A 50 -11.14 -1.93 -0.86
C GLU A 50 -11.83 -1.54 0.47
N SER A 51 -11.17 -0.76 1.33
CA SER A 51 -11.67 -0.48 2.69
C SER A 51 -12.90 0.44 2.74
N GLY A 52 -13.19 1.17 1.65
CA GLY A 52 -14.17 2.26 1.62
C GLY A 52 -13.78 3.49 2.46
N ASN A 53 -12.65 3.45 3.18
CA ASN A 53 -12.12 4.58 3.92
C ASN A 53 -11.23 5.41 2.99
N LYS A 54 -11.70 6.61 2.62
CA LYS A 54 -11.01 7.50 1.67
C LYS A 54 -9.62 7.92 2.13
N ILE A 55 -9.41 8.11 3.43
CA ILE A 55 -8.09 8.49 3.97
C ILE A 55 -7.14 7.31 3.91
N LEU A 56 -7.58 6.14 4.37
CA LEU A 56 -6.77 4.92 4.30
C LEU A 56 -6.43 4.56 2.86
N THR A 57 -7.40 4.73 1.95
CA THR A 57 -7.21 4.53 0.51
C THR A 57 -6.17 5.48 -0.04
N LYS A 58 -6.29 6.78 0.25
CA LYS A 58 -5.33 7.81 -0.21
C LYS A 58 -3.92 7.55 0.34
N GLU A 59 -3.77 7.34 1.65
CA GLU A 59 -2.47 7.07 2.26
C GLU A 59 -1.88 5.75 1.76
N GLY A 60 -2.71 4.73 1.55
CA GLY A 60 -2.30 3.46 0.97
C GLY A 60 -1.81 3.58 -0.47
N VAL A 61 -2.49 4.37 -1.31
CA VAL A 61 -2.08 4.61 -2.71
C VAL A 61 -0.76 5.35 -2.76
N THR A 62 -0.62 6.44 -1.99
CA THR A 62 0.64 7.20 -1.90
C THR A 62 1.79 6.29 -1.48
N HIS A 63 1.58 5.53 -0.40
CA HIS A 63 2.60 4.63 0.16
C HIS A 63 2.98 3.49 -0.81
N PHE A 64 2.01 2.93 -1.55
CA PHE A 64 2.27 1.92 -2.57
C PHE A 64 3.14 2.45 -3.71
N LEU A 65 2.84 3.66 -4.20
CA LEU A 65 3.59 4.28 -5.29
C LEU A 65 5.03 4.63 -4.87
N GLU A 66 5.22 5.16 -3.67
CA GLU A 66 6.55 5.43 -3.09
C GLU A 66 7.39 4.15 -2.96
N LEU A 67 6.78 3.05 -2.53
CA LEU A 67 7.48 1.76 -2.45
C LEU A 67 7.85 1.23 -3.84
N TYR A 68 6.95 1.35 -4.81
CA TYR A 68 7.19 0.90 -6.18
C TYR A 68 8.30 1.71 -6.88
N GLU A 69 8.39 3.02 -6.60
CA GLU A 69 9.45 3.87 -7.13
C GLU A 69 10.84 3.49 -6.56
N THR A 70 10.89 3.10 -5.29
CA THR A 70 12.14 2.88 -4.55
C THR A 70 12.67 1.44 -4.59
N ARG A 71 11.87 0.48 -5.06
CA ARG A 71 12.19 -0.96 -5.01
C ARG A 71 11.83 -1.67 -6.31
N VAL A 72 12.73 -2.56 -6.75
CA VAL A 72 12.44 -3.50 -7.84
C VAL A 72 11.61 -4.65 -7.27
N LEU A 73 10.30 -4.60 -7.46
CA LEU A 73 9.43 -5.73 -7.11
C LEU A 73 9.55 -6.85 -8.16
N PRO A 74 9.51 -8.13 -7.76
CA PRO A 74 9.43 -9.23 -8.72
C PRO A 74 8.13 -9.10 -9.52
N PHE A 75 8.25 -8.87 -10.82
CA PHE A 75 7.10 -8.65 -11.72
C PHE A 75 6.63 -9.99 -12.32
N SER A 76 5.35 -10.30 -12.18
CA SER A 76 4.68 -11.37 -12.95
C SER A 76 3.41 -10.82 -13.61
N PRO A 77 2.97 -11.36 -14.77
CA PRO A 77 1.71 -10.96 -15.40
C PRO A 77 0.48 -11.16 -14.49
N GLU A 78 0.44 -12.27 -13.76
CA GLU A 78 -0.61 -12.59 -12.78
C GLU A 78 -0.59 -11.60 -11.60
N PHE A 79 0.60 -11.16 -11.21
CA PHE A 79 0.80 -10.09 -10.21
C PHE A 79 0.25 -8.75 -10.73
N SER A 80 0.45 -8.44 -12.01
CA SER A 80 -0.07 -7.22 -12.62
C SER A 80 -1.60 -7.18 -12.63
N GLU A 81 -2.25 -8.28 -13.04
CA GLU A 81 -3.72 -8.37 -13.10
C GLU A 81 -4.38 -8.27 -11.72
N PHE A 82 -3.77 -8.89 -10.69
CA PHE A 82 -4.29 -8.83 -9.32
C PHE A 82 -4.27 -7.42 -8.72
N ILE A 83 -3.34 -6.56 -9.15
CA ILE A 83 -3.11 -5.23 -8.54
C ILE A 83 -3.69 -4.10 -9.36
N ILE A 84 -3.56 -4.13 -10.69
CA ILE A 84 -3.95 -3.02 -11.55
C ILE A 84 -5.40 -2.65 -11.31
N ARG A 85 -6.30 -3.63 -11.24
CA ARG A 85 -7.73 -3.32 -11.07
C ARG A 85 -8.03 -2.64 -9.72
N PRO A 86 -7.70 -3.22 -8.55
CA PRO A 86 -7.92 -2.54 -7.27
C PRO A 86 -7.23 -1.16 -7.16
N LEU A 87 -6.03 -1.02 -7.75
CA LEU A 87 -5.31 0.25 -7.76
C LEU A 87 -6.02 1.30 -8.64
N MET A 88 -6.44 0.92 -9.85
CA MET A 88 -7.16 1.82 -10.75
C MET A 88 -8.51 2.23 -10.19
N ASP A 89 -9.22 1.31 -9.52
CA ASP A 89 -10.46 1.60 -8.80
C ASP A 89 -10.20 2.65 -7.69
N ALA A 90 -9.19 2.44 -6.84
CA ALA A 90 -8.81 3.40 -5.80
C ALA A 90 -8.35 4.77 -6.36
N LEU A 91 -7.60 4.79 -7.46
CA LEU A 91 -7.18 6.03 -8.13
C LEU A 91 -8.38 6.80 -8.70
N SER A 92 -9.37 6.09 -9.24
CA SER A 92 -10.59 6.72 -9.75
C SER A 92 -11.42 7.35 -8.62
N GLU A 93 -11.50 6.70 -7.47
CA GLU A 93 -12.23 7.20 -6.29
C GLU A 93 -11.48 8.30 -5.52
N SER A 94 -10.16 8.36 -5.63
CA SER A 94 -9.30 9.33 -4.94
C SER A 94 -9.06 10.62 -5.73
N SER A 95 -9.70 10.79 -6.90
CA SER A 95 -9.55 12.02 -7.68
C SER A 95 -10.00 13.26 -6.86
N PRO A 96 -9.25 14.38 -6.93
CA PRO A 96 -9.76 15.68 -6.47
C PRO A 96 -10.84 16.26 -7.41
N TYR A 97 -11.27 15.53 -8.45
CA TYR A 97 -12.18 15.98 -9.50
C TYR A 97 -13.61 15.44 -9.38
N CYS A 98 -13.97 14.79 -8.27
CA CYS A 98 -15.37 14.63 -7.91
C CYS A 98 -15.91 15.97 -7.38
N ARG A 99 -16.45 16.79 -8.29
CA ARG A 99 -17.43 17.84 -7.97
C ARG A 99 -18.81 17.24 -7.78
#